data_AF-A0A924HK57-F1
#
_entry.id   AF-A0A924HK57-F1
#
_cell.length_a   1.000
_cell.length_b   1.000
_cell.length_c   1.000
_cell.angle_alpha   90.00
_cell.angle_beta   90.00
_cell.angle_gamma   90.00
#
_symmetry.space_group_name_H-M   'P 1'
#
loop_
_entity.id
_entity.type
_entity.pdbx_description
1 polymer ?
#
loop_
_entity_poly.entity_id
_entity_poly.type
_entity_poly.pdbx_seq_one_letter_code
_entity_poly.pdbx_strand_id
1 'polypeptide(L)' 'MTVKTLKDEDKLPIKQIIKAINKKMAEVIRVVDALNLGRTEVKPDGVYRTFNDGKPVLIAAGVFKKRRIPNKRIKLF' A
#
# COMPACT_ATOMS: atom_id res chain seq x y z
N MET A 1 -39.99 -16.18 4.96
CA MET A 1 -38.58 -15.79 5.11
C MET A 1 -37.76 -16.61 4.12
N THR A 2 -37.50 -16.08 2.94
CA THR A 2 -36.77 -16.76 1.87
C THR A 2 -35.30 -16.35 1.93
N VAL A 3 -34.44 -17.36 2.03
CA VAL A 3 -32.98 -17.23 2.08
C VAL A 3 -32.51 -16.53 0.81
N LYS A 4 -32.12 -15.26 0.94
CA LYS A 4 -31.48 -14.50 -0.13
C LYS A 4 -30.15 -15.19 -0.44
N THR A 5 -30.01 -15.59 -1.69
CA THR A 5 -28.87 -16.28 -2.28
C THR A 5 -27.52 -15.63 -1.93
N LEU A 6 -26.56 -16.43 -1.50
CA LEU A 6 -25.13 -16.11 -1.26
C LEU A 6 -24.37 -15.53 -2.48
N LYS A 7 -25.03 -15.21 -3.59
CA LYS A 7 -24.43 -14.72 -4.84
C LYS A 7 -24.29 -13.20 -4.91
N ASP A 8 -24.85 -12.45 -3.96
CA ASP A 8 -24.81 -10.98 -3.99
C ASP A 8 -23.66 -10.36 -3.18
N GLU A 9 -22.87 -11.13 -2.42
CA GLU A 9 -21.68 -10.62 -1.74
C GLU A 9 -20.50 -10.38 -2.71
N ASP A 10 -20.38 -11.14 -3.80
CA ASP A 10 -19.31 -10.96 -4.80
C ASP A 10 -19.46 -9.68 -5.64
N LYS A 11 -20.63 -9.02 -5.59
CA LYS A 11 -20.87 -7.69 -6.16
C LYS A 11 -20.59 -6.56 -5.16
N LEU A 12 -19.96 -6.87 -4.02
CA LEU A 12 -19.48 -5.83 -3.11
C LEU A 12 -18.59 -4.84 -3.87
N PRO A 13 -18.72 -3.53 -3.61
CA PRO A 13 -18.04 -2.48 -4.35
C PRO A 13 -16.55 -2.38 -3.97
N ILE A 14 -15.83 -3.51 -4.00
CA ILE A 14 -14.40 -3.62 -3.73
C ILE A 14 -13.63 -2.61 -4.60
N LYS A 15 -14.04 -2.42 -5.86
CA LYS A 15 -13.47 -1.37 -6.73
C LYS A 15 -13.67 0.05 -6.17
N GLN A 16 -14.83 0.35 -5.59
CA GLN A 16 -15.10 1.66 -4.99
C GLN A 16 -14.34 1.82 -3.67
N ILE A 17 -14.24 0.75 -2.87
CA ILE A 17 -13.43 0.70 -1.64
C ILE A 17 -11.96 0.94 -1.97
N ILE A 18 -11.39 0.24 -2.97
CA ILE A 18 -10.02 0.44 -3.45
C ILE A 18 -9.84 1.89 -3.93
N LYS A 19 -10.80 2.43 -4.69
CA LYS A 19 -10.75 3.83 -5.16
C LYS A 19 -10.76 4.82 -4.00
N ALA A 20 -11.58 4.60 -2.97
CA ALA A 20 -11.64 5.44 -1.77
C ALA A 20 -10.35 5.34 -0.95
N ILE A 21 -9.78 4.14 -0.80
CA ILE A 21 -8.48 3.92 -0.15
C ILE A 21 -7.39 4.66 -0.90
N ASN A 22 -7.33 4.51 -2.23
CA ASN A 22 -6.33 5.18 -3.06
C ASN A 22 -6.43 6.72 -2.98
N LYS A 23 -7.66 7.26 -2.96
CA LYS A 23 -7.88 8.71 -2.79
C LYS A 23 -7.40 9.19 -1.42
N LYS A 24 -7.78 8.50 -0.34
CA LYS A 24 -7.34 8.85 1.02
C LYS A 24 -5.83 8.70 1.19
N MET A 25 -5.21 7.70 0.57
CA MET A 25 -3.75 7.57 0.57
C MET A 25 -3.06 8.77 -0.08
N ALA A 26 -3.58 9.27 -1.19
CA ALA A 26 -3.02 10.47 -1.83
C ALA A 26 -3.11 11.70 -0.90
N GLU A 27 -4.22 11.84 -0.15
CA GLU A 27 -4.37 12.90 0.86
C GLU A 27 -3.39 12.74 2.01
N VAL A 28 -3.19 11.52 2.53
CA VAL A 28 -2.18 11.22 3.57
C VAL A 28 -0.78 11.56 3.09
N ILE A 29 -0.42 11.19 1.86
CA ILE A 29 0.88 11.52 1.27
C ILE A 29 1.08 13.04 1.20
N ARG A 30 0.06 13.80 0.78
CA ARG A 30 0.12 15.27 0.75
C ARG A 30 0.36 15.87 2.13
N VAL A 31 -0.29 15.35 3.17
CA VAL A 31 -0.07 15.82 4.55
C VAL A 31 1.33 15.49 5.03
N VAL A 32 1.83 14.28 4.73
CA VAL A 32 3.20 13.86 5.05
C VAL A 32 4.24 14.77 4.38
N ASP A 33 4.01 15.14 3.11
CA ASP A 33 4.88 16.07 2.39
C ASP A 33 4.78 17.49 2.98
N ALA A 34 3.56 17.98 3.26
CA ALA A 34 3.36 19.31 3.85
C ALA A 34 4.04 19.44 5.24
N LEU A 35 4.07 18.36 6.01
CA LEU A 35 4.72 18.29 7.31
C LEU A 35 6.22 17.92 7.23
N ASN A 36 6.76 17.75 6.02
CA ASN A 36 8.15 17.35 5.76
C ASN A 36 8.61 16.11 6.57
N LEU A 37 7.70 15.16 6.80
CA LEU A 37 7.98 13.95 7.59
C LEU A 37 8.84 12.93 6.84
N GLY A 38 9.04 13.16 5.54
CA GLY A 38 9.81 12.33 4.64
C GLY A 38 9.08 11.04 4.24
N ARG A 39 9.21 10.65 2.98
CA ARG A 39 8.63 9.43 2.42
C ARG A 39 9.59 8.26 2.61
N THR A 40 9.13 7.21 3.27
CA THR A 40 9.94 6.00 3.47
C THR A 40 9.76 5.05 2.28
N GLU A 41 10.85 4.68 1.63
CA GLU A 41 10.91 3.73 0.52
C GLU A 41 11.81 2.55 0.89
N VAL A 42 11.32 1.33 0.65
CA VAL A 42 12.09 0.10 0.86
C VAL A 42 12.66 -0.37 -0.47
N LYS A 43 13.99 -0.34 -0.59
CA LYS A 43 14.76 -0.85 -1.72
C LYS A 43 15.40 -2.19 -1.35
N PRO A 44 15.88 -3.00 -2.33
CA PRO A 44 16.43 -4.32 -2.06
C PRO A 44 17.62 -4.34 -1.08
N ASP A 45 18.33 -3.23 -1.00
CA ASP A 45 19.58 -2.97 -0.27
C ASP A 45 19.39 -2.14 1.02
N GLY A 46 18.22 -1.56 1.24
CA GLY A 46 17.98 -0.73 2.42
C GLY A 46 16.62 -0.04 2.46
N VAL A 47 16.33 0.56 3.60
CA VAL A 47 15.19 1.46 3.82
C VAL A 47 15.69 2.89 3.77
N TYR A 48 15.11 3.68 2.87
CA TYR A 48 15.46 5.07 2.62
C TYR A 48 14.30 5.97 3.02
N ARG A 49 14.60 7.18 3.48
CA ARG A 49 13.59 8.24 3.66
C ARG A 49 13.99 9.47 2.87
N THR A 50 13.11 9.89 1.98
CA THR A 50 13.30 11.05 1.13
C THR A 50 12.51 12.21 1.69
N PHE A 51 13.18 13.31 2.02
CA PHE A 51 12.54 14.54 2.51
C PHE A 51 12.20 15.48 1.35
N ASN A 52 11.57 16.62 1.63
CA ASN A 52 11.12 17.58 0.61
C ASN A 52 12.27 18.19 -0.20
N ASP A 53 13.51 18.09 0.29
CA ASP A 53 14.72 18.50 -0.41
C ASP A 53 15.19 17.49 -1.47
N GLY A 54 14.48 16.37 -1.61
CA GLY A 54 14.79 15.31 -2.56
C GLY A 54 15.98 14.44 -2.15
N LYS A 55 16.58 14.67 -0.98
CA LYS A 55 17.73 13.88 -0.51
C LYS A 55 17.26 12.60 0.18
N PRO A 56 17.68 11.42 -0.30
CA PRO A 56 17.39 10.16 0.38
C PRO A 56 18.37 9.96 1.55
N VAL A 57 17.83 9.74 2.74
CA VAL A 57 18.59 9.35 3.94
C VAL A 57 18.40 7.86 4.17
N LEU A 58 19.50 7.11 4.28
CA LEU A 58 19.45 5.70 4.65
C LEU A 58 19.08 5.56 6.12
N ILE A 59 17.95 4.92 6.41
CA ILE A 59 17.50 4.63 7.78
C ILE A 59 18.05 3.28 8.25
N ALA A 60 18.02 2.28 7.36
CA ALA A 60 18.46 0.94 7.69
C ALA A 60 19.08 0.28 6.47
N ALA A 61 20.32 -0.19 6.60
CA ALA A 61 20.95 -1.08 5.62
C ALA A 61 20.45 -2.51 5.85
N GLY A 62 20.21 -3.25 4.76
CA GLY A 62 19.80 -4.65 4.88
C GLY A 62 19.24 -5.25 3.59
N VAL A 63 19.10 -6.58 3.56
CA VAL A 63 18.56 -7.27 2.38
C VAL A 63 17.05 -7.36 2.50
N PHE A 64 16.32 -6.41 1.91
CA PHE A 64 14.86 -6.35 1.92
C PHE A 64 14.23 -6.93 0.64
N LYS A 65 14.84 -7.98 0.08
CA LYS A 65 14.30 -8.65 -1.12
C LYS A 65 12.89 -9.16 -0.84
N LYS A 66 11.91 -8.68 -1.61
CA LYS A 66 10.56 -9.25 -1.62
C LYS A 66 10.66 -10.74 -1.92
N ARG A 67 10.28 -11.58 -0.95
CA ARG A 67 10.20 -13.02 -1.17
C ARG A 67 9.13 -13.28 -2.22
N ARG A 68 9.53 -13.83 -3.37
CA ARG A 68 8.58 -14.36 -4.34
C ARG A 68 8.01 -15.64 -3.74
N ILE A 69 6.71 -15.62 -3.43
CA ILE A 69 6.01 -16.82 -2.98
C ILE A 69 5.65 -17.60 -4.25
N PRO A 70 6.10 -18.86 -4.41
CA PRO A 70 5.91 -19.63 -5.64
C PRO A 70 4.44 -19.91 -5.94
N ASN A 71 3.62 -20.09 -4.91
CA ASN A 71 2.17 -20.22 -5.02
C ASN A 71 1.47 -19.24 -4.10
N LYS A 72 0.65 -18.35 -4.67
CA LYS A 72 -0.22 -17.47 -3.89
C LYS A 72 -1.24 -18.33 -3.13
N ARG A 73 -1.11 -18.41 -1.80
CA ARG A 73 -2.05 -19.15 -0.94
C ARG A 73 -3.44 -18.50 -0.87
N ILE A 74 -3.53 -17.23 -1.26
CA ILE A 74 -4.77 -16.48 -1.35
C ILE A 74 -5.04 -16.22 -2.83
N LYS A 75 -6.19 -16.71 -3.34
CA LYS A 75 -6.69 -16.31 -4.66
C LYS A 75 -7.13 -14.86 -4.57
N LEU A 76 -6.38 -13.97 -5.22
CA LEU A 76 -6.86 -12.63 -5.50
C LEU A 76 -7.59 -12.73 -6.84
N PHE A 77 -8.90 -13.00 -6.73
CA PHE A 77 -9.89 -13.16 -7.81
C PHE A 77 -9.76 -14.46 -8.63
#